data_AF-A0A800LQJ0-F1
#
_entry.id   AF-A0A800LQJ0-F1
#
_cell.length_a   1.000
_cell.length_b   1.000
_cell.length_c   1.000
_cell.angle_alpha   90.00
_cell.angle_beta   90.00
_cell.angle_gamma   90.00
#
_symmetry.space_group_name_H-M   'P 1'
#
loop_
_entity.id
_entity.type
_entity.pdbx_description
1 polymer ?
#
loop_
_entity_poly.entity_id
_entity_poly.type
_entity_poly.pdbx_seq_one_letter_code
_entity_poly.pdbx_strand_id
1 'polypeptide(L)'
;MQKLTTRLWLLTLWTLVVWGGRVRNILSDPVLTTPEQAWRLGLAILFVALAAIGLFVLLGWKNTHPTFVQRFAAGFSLWTMALWIVRGGGILFATHDAAFKIVHTVLALGSIGLALLVYQAERQLAASAR
;
A
#
# COMPACT_ATOMS: atom_id res chain seq x y z
N MET A 1 12.37 -13.81 10.51
CA MET A 1 11.59 -12.61 10.92
C MET A 1 12.15 -11.30 10.40
N GLN A 2 13.44 -11.00 10.57
CA GLN A 2 14.04 -9.72 10.17
C GLN A 2 13.79 -9.30 8.70
N LYS A 3 13.94 -10.22 7.74
CA LYS A 3 13.66 -9.91 6.31
C LYS A 3 12.22 -9.45 6.07
N LEU A 4 11.26 -10.06 6.76
CA LEU A 4 9.84 -9.68 6.65
C LEU A 4 9.62 -8.27 7.22
N THR A 5 10.14 -8.00 8.42
CA THR A 5 9.96 -6.70 9.08
C THR A 5 10.64 -5.57 8.32
N THR A 6 11.85 -5.77 7.79
CA THR A 6 12.53 -4.78 6.95
C THR A 6 11.72 -4.45 5.69
N ARG A 7 11.20 -5.46 4.99
CA ARG A 7 10.40 -5.23 3.78
C ARG A 7 9.04 -4.59 4.10
N LEU A 8 8.43 -4.98 5.23
CA LEU A 8 7.18 -4.39 5.69
C LEU A 8 7.38 -2.91 6.06
N TRP A 9 8.52 -2.53 6.64
CA TRP A 9 8.89 -1.12 6.85
C TRP A 9 8.91 -0.35 5.52
N LEU A 10 9.60 -0.87 4.50
CA LEU A 10 9.67 -0.22 3.20
C LEU A 10 8.29 -0.03 2.58
N LEU A 11 7.46 -1.08 2.57
CA LEU A 11 6.09 -0.99 2.04
C LEU A 11 5.24 0.01 2.83
N THR A 12 5.36 0.00 4.16
CA THR A 12 4.59 0.88 5.05
C THR A 12 4.93 2.35 4.79
N LEU A 13 6.22 2.70 4.80
CA LEU A 13 6.68 4.06 4.58
C LEU A 13 6.35 4.55 3.16
N TRP A 14 6.57 3.69 2.16
CA TRP A 14 6.18 3.98 0.78
C TRP A 14 4.68 4.27 0.65
N THR A 15 3.84 3.45 1.30
CA THR A 15 2.38 3.64 1.29
C THR A 15 1.99 4.99 1.89
N LEU A 16 2.62 5.42 2.99
CA LEU A 16 2.36 6.73 3.59
C LEU A 16 2.73 7.88 2.64
N VAL A 17 3.86 7.79 1.94
CA VAL A 17 4.27 8.81 0.97
C VAL A 17 3.25 8.93 -0.16
N VAL A 18 2.89 7.80 -0.79
CA VAL A 18 2.00 7.79 -1.96
C VAL A 18 0.58 8.22 -1.60
N TRP A 19 0.01 7.64 -0.54
CA TRP A 19 -1.38 7.87 -0.20
C TRP A 19 -1.59 9.09 0.69
N GLY A 20 -0.62 9.45 1.53
CA GLY A 20 -0.64 10.72 2.26
C GLY A 20 -0.57 11.92 1.30
N GLY A 21 0.30 11.86 0.28
CA GLY A 21 0.33 12.83 -0.80
C GLY A 21 -1.01 12.89 -1.55
N ARG A 22 -1.65 11.75 -1.80
CA ARG A 22 -2.97 11.71 -2.45
C ARG A 22 -4.07 12.34 -1.59
N VAL A 23 -4.11 12.08 -0.29
CA VAL A 23 -5.07 12.71 0.63
C VAL A 23 -4.90 14.22 0.59
N ARG A 24 -3.67 14.73 0.73
CA ARG A 24 -3.37 16.16 0.63
C ARG A 24 -3.88 16.74 -0.70
N ASN A 25 -3.57 16.09 -1.82
CA ASN A 25 -3.98 16.57 -3.14
C ASN A 25 -5.50 16.64 -3.30
N ILE A 26 -6.26 15.67 -2.74
CA ILE A 26 -7.73 15.69 -2.78
C ILE A 26 -8.29 16.82 -1.90
N LEU A 27 -7.70 17.04 -0.72
CA LEU A 27 -8.18 18.07 0.22
C LEU A 27 -7.82 19.50 -0.20
N SER A 28 -6.76 19.68 -0.99
CA SER A 28 -6.32 20.99 -1.48
C SER A 28 -7.02 21.44 -2.76
N ASP A 29 -7.89 20.61 -3.35
CA ASP A 29 -8.62 20.93 -4.57
C ASP A 29 -10.01 21.49 -4.21
N PRO A 30 -10.28 22.79 -4.49
CA PRO A 30 -11.50 23.48 -4.06
C PRO A 30 -12.73 23.18 -4.95
N VAL A 31 -12.57 22.46 -6.07
CA VAL A 31 -13.63 22.22 -7.08
C VAL A 31 -14.45 20.95 -6.78
N LEU A 32 -14.24 20.37 -5.62
CA LEU A 32 -14.43 18.95 -5.41
C LEU A 32 -15.57 18.68 -4.40
N THR A 33 -16.79 18.57 -4.92
CA THR A 33 -18.01 18.14 -4.20
C THR A 33 -18.80 17.08 -4.99
N THR A 34 -18.20 15.91 -5.22
CA THR A 34 -18.87 14.79 -5.93
C THR A 34 -18.77 13.44 -5.20
N PRO A 35 -19.76 12.53 -5.34
CA PRO A 35 -19.71 11.18 -4.74
C PRO A 35 -18.48 10.35 -5.14
N GLU A 36 -17.98 10.54 -6.36
CA GLU A 36 -16.79 9.85 -6.86
C GLU A 36 -15.53 10.24 -6.07
N GLN A 37 -15.45 11.48 -5.60
CA GLN A 37 -14.37 11.94 -4.75
C GLN A 37 -14.42 11.33 -3.36
N ALA A 38 -15.61 11.16 -2.76
CA ALA A 38 -15.76 10.50 -1.47
C ALA A 38 -15.20 9.07 -1.52
N TRP A 39 -15.47 8.36 -2.61
CA TRP A 39 -14.87 7.04 -2.87
C TRP A 39 -13.34 7.10 -2.99
N ARG A 40 -12.81 8.03 -3.80
CA ARG A 40 -11.36 8.21 -3.99
C ARG A 40 -10.64 8.58 -2.69
N LEU A 41 -11.26 9.41 -1.85
CA LEU A 41 -10.75 9.81 -0.54
C LEU A 41 -10.82 8.66 0.45
N GLY A 42 -11.95 7.94 0.51
CA GLY A 42 -12.12 6.77 1.37
C GLY A 42 -11.05 5.71 1.11
N LEU A 43 -10.76 5.40 -0.16
CA LEU A 43 -9.66 4.51 -0.52
C LEU A 43 -8.29 5.04 -0.05
N ALA A 44 -8.03 6.34 -0.21
CA ALA A 44 -6.76 6.92 0.22
C ALA A 44 -6.59 6.88 1.74
N ILE A 45 -7.64 7.21 2.48
CA ILE A 45 -7.68 7.11 3.94
C ILE A 45 -7.47 5.66 4.39
N LEU A 46 -8.09 4.68 3.73
CA LEU A 46 -7.89 3.26 4.04
C LEU A 46 -6.42 2.86 3.94
N PHE A 47 -5.72 3.25 2.86
CA PHE A 47 -4.29 2.93 2.72
C PHE A 47 -3.42 3.63 3.76
N VAL A 48 -3.72 4.89 4.10
CA VAL A 48 -3.04 5.60 5.19
C VAL A 48 -3.28 4.91 6.53
N ALA A 49 -4.51 4.48 6.82
CA ALA A 49 -4.86 3.76 8.04
C ALA A 49 -4.15 2.40 8.12
N LEU A 50 -4.12 1.63 7.03
CA LEU A 50 -3.38 0.37 6.96
C LEU A 50 -1.89 0.60 7.20
N ALA A 51 -1.30 1.65 6.63
CA ALA A 51 0.10 1.97 6.88
C ALA A 51 0.35 2.43 8.33
N ALA A 52 -0.58 3.16 8.96
CA ALA A 52 -0.50 3.49 10.38
C ALA A 52 -0.54 2.24 11.26
N ILE A 53 -1.42 1.27 10.94
CA ILE A 53 -1.42 -0.05 11.59
C ILE A 53 -0.07 -0.74 11.38
N GLY A 54 0.49 -0.68 10.17
CA GLY A 54 1.82 -1.20 9.86
C GLY A 54 2.91 -0.62 10.77
N LEU A 55 2.93 0.70 10.97
CA LEU A 55 3.84 1.37 11.90
C LEU A 55 3.67 0.87 13.32
N PHE A 56 2.42 0.80 13.80
CA PHE A 56 2.12 0.33 15.15
C PHE A 56 2.58 -1.11 15.37
N VAL A 57 2.33 -1.99 14.39
CA VAL A 57 2.79 -3.38 14.40
C VAL A 57 4.31 -3.47 14.45
N LEU A 58 5.00 -2.66 13.65
CA LEU A 58 6.46 -2.67 13.54
C LEU A 58 7.18 -2.07 14.75
N LEU A 59 6.57 -1.09 15.42
CA LEU A 59 7.12 -0.41 16.59
C LEU A 59 6.83 -1.18 17.89
N GLY A 60 5.58 -1.65 18.07
CA GLY A 60 5.13 -2.24 19.33
C GLY A 60 5.04 -3.76 19.33
N TRP A 61 4.62 -4.37 18.21
CA TRP A 61 4.12 -5.76 18.24
C TRP A 61 5.01 -6.78 17.52
N LYS A 62 6.04 -6.35 16.80
CA LYS A 62 6.93 -7.24 16.04
C LYS A 62 7.57 -8.35 16.88
N ASN A 63 7.78 -8.11 18.18
CA ASN A 63 8.43 -9.04 19.10
C ASN A 63 7.42 -9.82 19.96
N THR A 64 6.22 -9.27 20.20
CA THR A 64 5.22 -9.84 21.11
C THR A 64 4.10 -10.60 20.40
N HIS A 65 3.79 -10.26 19.14
CA HIS A 65 2.71 -10.87 18.36
C HIS A 65 3.16 -11.27 16.95
N PRO A 66 4.14 -12.18 16.82
CA PRO A 66 4.74 -12.54 15.52
C PRO A 66 3.73 -13.09 14.50
N THR A 67 2.75 -13.88 14.96
CA THR A 67 1.68 -14.42 14.10
C THR A 67 0.79 -13.31 13.52
N PHE A 68 0.46 -12.29 14.32
CA PHE A 68 -0.33 -11.15 13.83
C PHE A 68 0.46 -10.37 12.79
N VAL A 69 1.73 -10.07 13.08
CA VAL A 69 2.63 -9.35 12.16
C VAL A 69 2.71 -10.07 10.81
N GLN A 70 2.85 -11.40 10.84
CA GLN A 70 2.90 -12.21 9.64
C GLN A 70 1.59 -12.15 8.83
N ARG A 71 0.44 -12.35 9.48
CA ARG A 71 -0.88 -12.29 8.82
C ARG A 71 -1.19 -10.90 8.26
N PHE A 72 -0.87 -9.86 9.03
CA PHE A 72 -1.01 -8.48 8.58
C PHE A 72 -0.14 -8.21 7.35
N ALA A 73 1.12 -8.64 7.36
CA ALA A 73 2.02 -8.47 6.22
C ALA A 73 1.49 -9.18 4.95
N ALA A 74 0.97 -10.40 5.09
CA ALA A 74 0.34 -11.13 3.98
C ALA A 74 -0.89 -10.38 3.44
N GLY A 75 -1.82 -9.98 4.32
CA GLY A 75 -3.04 -9.28 3.92
C GLY A 75 -2.75 -7.93 3.29
N PHE A 76 -1.87 -7.14 3.90
CA PHE A 76 -1.52 -5.80 3.42
C PHE A 76 -0.79 -5.84 2.07
N SER A 77 0.10 -6.81 1.86
CA SER A 77 0.77 -6.99 0.57
C SER A 77 -0.21 -7.43 -0.53
N LEU A 78 -1.05 -8.44 -0.27
CA LEU A 78 -2.06 -8.91 -1.23
C LEU A 78 -3.04 -7.80 -1.62
N TRP A 79 -3.54 -7.06 -0.63
CA TRP A 79 -4.42 -5.92 -0.86
C TRP A 79 -3.76 -4.85 -1.72
N THR A 80 -2.51 -4.48 -1.39
CA THR A 80 -1.75 -3.49 -2.16
C THR A 80 -1.58 -3.91 -3.61
N MET A 81 -1.20 -5.16 -3.87
CA MET A 81 -1.05 -5.67 -5.23
C MET A 81 -2.37 -5.64 -5.99
N ALA A 82 -3.44 -6.20 -5.43
CA ALA A 82 -4.75 -6.28 -6.08
C ALA A 82 -5.29 -4.88 -6.45
N LEU A 83 -5.26 -3.94 -5.51
CA LEU A 83 -5.75 -2.58 -5.73
C LEU A 83 -4.92 -1.84 -6.78
N TRP A 84 -3.59 -1.97 -6.77
CA TRP A 84 -2.75 -1.32 -7.77
C TRP A 84 -2.86 -1.94 -9.16
N ILE A 85 -3.12 -3.25 -9.27
CA ILE A 85 -3.40 -3.89 -10.56
C ILE A 85 -4.68 -3.30 -11.15
N VAL A 86 -5.78 -3.27 -10.38
CA VAL A 86 -7.07 -2.76 -10.86
C VAL A 86 -6.99 -1.25 -11.14
N ARG A 87 -6.52 -0.47 -10.17
CA ARG A 87 -6.46 0.99 -10.27
C ARG A 87 -5.41 1.47 -11.27
N GLY A 88 -4.22 0.89 -11.23
CA GLY A 88 -3.13 1.21 -12.14
C GLY A 88 -3.49 0.85 -13.58
N GLY A 89 -4.11 -0.31 -13.80
CA GLY A 89 -4.66 -0.70 -15.09
C GLY A 89 -5.72 0.29 -15.57
N GLY A 90 -6.70 0.62 -14.71
CA GLY A 90 -7.73 1.61 -15.02
C GLY A 90 -7.15 2.96 -15.45
N ILE A 91 -6.12 3.46 -14.75
CA ILE A 91 -5.44 4.72 -15.11
C ILE A 91 -4.68 4.61 -16.43
N LEU A 92 -3.98 3.50 -16.66
CA LEU A 92 -3.19 3.28 -17.86
C LEU A 92 -4.06 3.28 -19.12
N PHE A 93 -5.24 2.66 -19.05
CA PHE A 93 -6.17 2.53 -20.18
C PHE A 93 -7.19 3.68 -20.29
N ALA A 94 -7.37 4.49 -19.25
CA ALA A 94 -8.23 5.68 -19.32
C ALA A 94 -7.63 6.81 -20.20
N THR A 95 -8.47 7.76 -20.58
CA THR A 95 -8.07 8.98 -21.29
C THR A 95 -7.46 10.00 -20.32
N HIS A 96 -6.16 9.85 -20.07
CA HIS A 96 -5.33 10.80 -19.31
C HIS A 96 -4.11 11.23 -20.14
N ASP A 97 -3.50 12.35 -19.77
CA ASP A 97 -2.24 12.78 -20.38
C ASP A 97 -1.10 11.78 -20.09
N ALA A 98 -0.07 11.80 -20.96
CA ALA A 98 1.01 10.84 -20.89
C ALA A 98 1.82 10.94 -19.59
N ALA A 99 2.06 12.16 -19.08
CA ALA A 99 2.83 12.36 -17.86
C ALA A 99 2.09 11.78 -16.64
N PHE A 100 0.78 12.00 -16.56
CA PHE A 100 -0.08 11.41 -15.54
C PHE A 100 -0.02 9.88 -15.57
N LYS A 101 -0.13 9.27 -16.76
CA LYS A 101 -0.01 7.81 -16.91
C LYS A 101 1.33 7.30 -16.42
N ILE A 102 2.43 7.90 -16.87
CA ILE A 102 3.80 7.49 -16.51
C ILE A 102 3.98 7.52 -14.98
N VAL A 103 3.62 8.63 -14.32
CA VAL A 103 3.75 8.74 -12.87
C VAL A 103 2.97 7.64 -12.15
N HIS A 104 1.72 7.42 -12.54
CA HIS A 104 0.88 6.41 -11.87
C HIS A 104 1.30 4.98 -12.17
N THR A 105 1.84 4.70 -13.36
CA THR A 105 2.43 3.40 -13.68
C THR A 105 3.67 3.14 -12.82
N VAL A 106 4.57 4.12 -12.67
CA VAL A 106 5.75 3.97 -11.80
C VAL A 106 5.32 3.74 -10.34
N LEU A 107 4.36 4.51 -9.84
CA LEU A 107 3.80 4.33 -8.50
C LEU A 107 3.15 2.94 -8.32
N ALA A 108 2.44 2.46 -9.33
CA ALA A 108 1.83 1.14 -9.32
C ALA A 108 2.89 0.04 -9.27
N LEU A 109 3.88 0.08 -10.17
CA LEU A 109 4.95 -0.92 -10.23
C LEU A 109 5.79 -0.91 -8.95
N GLY A 110 6.14 0.26 -8.42
CA GLY A 110 6.86 0.37 -7.15
C GLY A 110 6.07 -0.22 -5.98
N SER A 111 4.77 0.07 -5.91
CA SER A 111 3.90 -0.47 -4.85
C SER A 111 3.71 -1.98 -4.96
N ILE A 112 3.48 -2.50 -6.16
CA ILE A 112 3.35 -3.94 -6.44
C ILE A 112 4.67 -4.65 -6.13
N GLY A 113 5.81 -4.10 -6.56
CA GLY A 113 7.13 -4.66 -6.32
C GLY A 113 7.45 -4.79 -4.83
N LEU A 114 7.23 -3.71 -4.05
CA LEU A 114 7.42 -3.75 -2.59
C LEU A 114 6.47 -4.75 -1.92
N ALA A 115 5.21 -4.78 -2.33
CA ALA A 115 4.23 -5.72 -1.80
C ALA A 115 4.61 -7.18 -2.13
N LEU A 116 5.08 -7.45 -3.34
CA LEU A 116 5.58 -8.77 -3.73
C LEU A 116 6.77 -9.21 -2.87
N LEU A 117 7.71 -8.30 -2.59
CA LEU A 117 8.85 -8.60 -1.71
C LEU A 117 8.39 -8.95 -0.29
N VAL A 118 7.41 -8.23 0.26
CA VAL A 118 6.80 -8.55 1.56
C VAL A 118 6.15 -9.93 1.52
N TYR A 119 5.32 -10.19 0.51
CA TYR A 119 4.63 -11.46 0.34
C TYR A 119 5.63 -12.63 0.24
N GLN A 120 6.68 -12.50 -0.56
CA GLN A 120 7.73 -13.52 -0.67
C GLN A 120 8.44 -13.79 0.67
N ALA A 121 8.77 -12.74 1.44
CA ALA A 121 9.38 -12.92 2.76
C ALA A 121 8.43 -13.61 3.74
N GLU A 122 7.13 -13.32 3.66
CA GLU A 122 6.10 -13.98 4.46
C GLU A 122 6.02 -15.47 4.11
N ARG A 123 5.93 -15.81 2.83
CA ARG A 123 5.86 -17.20 2.36
C ARG A 123 7.10 -18.02 2.75
N GLN A 124 8.29 -17.43 2.65
CA GLN A 124 9.54 -18.06 3.10
C GLN A 124 9.54 -18.33 4.61
N LEU A 125 9.08 -17.36 5.39
CA LEU A 125 8.95 -17.51 6.83
C LEU A 125 7.95 -18.61 7.19
N ALA A 126 6.78 -18.64 6.55
CA ALA A 126 5.76 -19.66 6.77
C ALA A 126 6.24 -21.06 6.43
N ALA A 127 7.02 -21.21 5.34
CA ALA A 127 7.58 -22.49 4.94
C ALA A 127 8.65 -22.99 5.91
N SER A 128 9.42 -22.09 6.53
CA SER A 128 10.49 -22.45 7.49
C SER A 128 9.97 -22.84 8.87
N ALA A 129 8.68 -22.62 9.15
CA ALA A 129 8.05 -22.92 10.43
C ALA A 129 7.25 -24.25 10.43
N ARG A 130 7.26 -24.95 9.29
CA ARG A 130 6.69 -26.31 9.13
C ARG A 130 7.80 -27.33 9.24
#